data_AF-A0A1I5C4D3-F1
#
_entry.id   AF-A0A1I5C4D3-F1
#
_cell.length_a   1.000
_cell.length_b   1.000
_cell.length_c   1.000
_cell.angle_alpha   90.00
_cell.angle_beta   90.00
_cell.angle_gamma   90.00
#
_symmetry.space_group_name_H-M   'P 1'
#
loop_
_entity.id
_entity.type
_entity.pdbx_description
1 polymer ?
#
loop_
_entity_poly.entity_id
_entity_poly.type
_entity_poly.pdbx_seq_one_letter_code
_entity_poly.pdbx_strand_id
1 'polypeptide(L)'
;MPTLTRLTRPTALALMGLLALTACTASAPDRPSSGAVKTSGPDAALTVIDAPDDRDASVATSRELFDSSPVVVIAPTGDANAQELAARTAIGLGVPLLVGDTGKPTSTSTTTAAPEEESSSPAATEDSAASGLDAELERLGTTTALVIGNVEPVHDDEITVEQVPAKAADISEATGLKLAKPATDDPAGFATIIAAHEAPKPDQSGDSHASTGPSTSIPHPKRAAPLEDTVALAVDGAAQLASIATARAAGIPVHLLPAESPNPQAQASVIEALHASKTTKTLAIGAEFAGQPALDWKIRTARSGTQLPGGGQVLFPQHQFVALYGTPSTGVLGVLGEQGAEASVQRARDLAAPYEALTDKTVVPMFEIIATVAAAGAGADGNYSNELPVDSLRPFVDAAAAAGLYVVLDLQPGRTDFLTQAKMYQPLLELPNVGLALDPEWRLGPDQVPLRQIGSVSAAEINTVTSWLADLTNEKSLPQKMLVLHQFRTAMISDRASLDRSRPEVAVLIHADGQGGQSDKQATWANLHRDAPTDVYWGWKNFYDEDLPMLTPEQTMTAVSPAPDLVTYQ
;
A
#
# COMPACT_ATOMS: atom_id res chain seq x y z
N MET A 1 -63.37 63.11 -27.46
CA MET A 1 -63.04 62.01 -28.38
C MET A 1 -62.31 60.95 -27.58
N PRO A 2 -62.69 59.68 -27.77
CA PRO A 2 -63.70 59.05 -26.92
C PRO A 2 -63.07 57.82 -26.22
N THR A 3 -63.69 56.95 -25.43
CA THR A 3 -65.05 56.41 -25.26
C THR A 3 -64.85 55.40 -24.10
N LEU A 4 -65.69 55.37 -23.07
CA LEU A 4 -66.74 54.34 -22.86
C LEU A 4 -66.17 52.90 -22.79
N THR A 5 -66.51 52.03 -21.84
CA THR A 5 -67.85 51.80 -21.29
C THR A 5 -67.81 50.84 -20.10
N ARG A 6 -68.73 51.07 -19.16
CA ARG A 6 -69.30 50.11 -18.19
C ARG A 6 -69.85 48.85 -18.89
N LEU A 7 -70.06 47.76 -18.15
CA LEU A 7 -71.38 47.11 -17.93
C LEU A 7 -71.20 45.86 -17.01
N THR A 8 -71.76 45.85 -15.79
CA THR A 8 -72.98 45.11 -15.31
C THR A 8 -72.81 43.58 -15.24
N ARG A 9 -72.78 42.94 -14.04
CA ARG A 9 -73.91 42.41 -13.20
C ARG A 9 -74.88 41.48 -13.97
N PRO A 10 -75.65 40.57 -13.33
CA PRO A 10 -75.48 39.72 -12.13
C PRO A 10 -76.02 38.27 -12.42
N THR A 11 -76.54 37.55 -11.40
CA THR A 11 -77.42 36.33 -11.44
C THR A 11 -76.79 35.01 -11.89
N ALA A 12 -77.11 33.82 -11.37
CA ALA A 12 -77.92 33.36 -10.24
C ALA A 12 -77.63 31.86 -10.04
N LEU A 13 -77.45 31.45 -8.78
CA LEU A 13 -78.13 30.32 -8.14
C LEU A 13 -78.39 29.04 -9.00
N ALA A 14 -77.68 27.96 -8.68
CA ALA A 14 -78.19 26.61 -8.82
C ALA A 14 -77.73 25.76 -7.63
N LEU A 15 -78.67 25.56 -6.71
CA LEU A 15 -78.61 24.61 -5.61
C LEU A 15 -78.87 23.22 -6.19
N MET A 16 -77.92 22.30 -6.06
CA MET A 16 -78.19 20.87 -6.17
C MET A 16 -77.42 20.15 -5.05
N GLY A 17 -78.16 19.77 -4.01
CA GLY A 17 -77.70 18.77 -3.08
C GLY A 17 -77.82 17.38 -3.71
N LEU A 18 -76.80 16.56 -3.52
CA LEU A 18 -76.91 15.11 -3.65
C LEU A 18 -76.04 14.47 -2.56
N LEU A 19 -76.70 13.79 -1.61
CA LEU A 19 -76.08 12.80 -0.74
C LEU A 19 -75.58 11.63 -1.58
N ALA A 20 -74.38 11.11 -1.29
CA ALA A 20 -74.08 9.70 -1.47
C ALA A 20 -72.79 9.27 -0.73
N LEU A 21 -72.99 8.41 0.26
CA LEU A 21 -72.26 7.16 0.53
C LEU A 21 -70.83 7.26 1.10
N THR A 22 -70.78 7.11 2.43
CA THR A 22 -69.69 6.46 3.17
C THR A 22 -69.34 5.10 2.56
N ALA A 23 -68.14 4.98 2.02
CA ALA A 23 -67.49 3.69 1.77
C ALA A 23 -66.28 3.58 2.70
N CYS A 24 -66.29 2.59 3.57
CA CYS A 24 -65.14 2.21 4.38
C CYS A 24 -64.10 1.59 3.44
N THR A 25 -63.04 2.33 3.13
CA THR A 25 -61.80 1.72 2.62
C THR A 25 -60.94 1.37 3.83
N ALA A 26 -60.78 0.08 4.09
CA ALA A 26 -59.74 -0.42 4.97
C ALA A 26 -58.41 0.16 4.48
N SER A 27 -57.76 0.96 5.31
CA SER A 27 -56.40 1.43 5.06
C SER A 27 -55.51 0.20 4.87
N ALA A 28 -54.87 0.12 3.70
CA ALA A 28 -53.73 -0.76 3.52
C ALA A 28 -52.71 -0.44 4.64
N PRO A 29 -51.96 -1.43 5.15
CA PRO A 29 -50.87 -1.14 6.07
C PRO A 29 -49.96 -0.08 5.45
N ASP A 30 -49.66 0.97 6.21
CA ASP A 30 -48.75 2.03 5.81
C ASP A 30 -47.46 1.41 5.29
N ARG A 31 -47.12 1.71 4.04
CA ARG A 31 -45.81 1.33 3.50
C ARG A 31 -44.76 1.99 4.38
N PRO A 32 -43.73 1.27 4.88
CA PRO A 32 -42.63 1.91 5.58
C PRO A 32 -42.05 2.98 4.64
N SER A 33 -41.99 4.23 5.10
CA SER A 33 -41.33 5.30 4.36
C SER A 33 -39.88 4.87 4.13
N SER A 34 -39.42 4.80 2.88
CA SER A 34 -38.03 4.44 2.63
C SER A 34 -37.14 5.56 3.20
N GLY A 35 -36.45 5.25 4.31
CA GLY A 35 -35.51 6.18 4.92
C GLY A 35 -34.36 6.52 3.96
N ALA A 36 -33.57 7.52 4.30
CA ALA A 36 -32.35 7.86 3.57
C ALA A 36 -31.13 7.28 4.30
N VAL A 37 -30.18 6.76 3.54
CA VAL A 37 -28.86 6.38 4.05
C VAL A 37 -28.04 7.65 4.26
N LYS A 38 -27.24 7.68 5.33
CA LYS A 38 -26.27 8.74 5.60
C LYS A 38 -24.88 8.12 5.75
N THR A 39 -23.90 8.71 5.08
CA THR A 39 -22.51 8.27 5.09
C THR A 39 -21.60 9.39 5.57
N SER A 40 -20.51 9.00 6.20
CA SER A 40 -19.42 9.86 6.66
C SER A 40 -18.10 9.29 6.14
N GLY A 41 -17.19 10.14 5.68
CA GLY A 41 -15.83 9.70 5.35
C GLY A 41 -14.93 9.69 6.60
N PRO A 42 -13.81 8.96 6.57
CA PRO A 42 -12.81 9.00 7.63
C PRO A 42 -12.35 10.40 8.01
N ASP A 43 -12.06 10.62 9.30
CA ASP A 43 -11.51 11.89 9.78
C ASP A 43 -10.00 12.01 9.53
N ALA A 44 -9.28 10.90 9.64
CA ALA A 44 -7.84 10.83 9.46
C ALA A 44 -7.45 10.70 7.97
N ALA A 45 -6.22 11.09 7.64
CA ALA A 45 -5.67 10.86 6.31
C ALA A 45 -5.48 9.37 6.00
N LEU A 46 -5.28 8.55 7.03
CA LEU A 46 -5.20 7.09 6.93
C LEU A 46 -6.02 6.49 8.08
N THR A 47 -7.02 5.69 7.74
CA THR A 47 -7.73 4.81 8.69
C THR A 47 -7.45 3.36 8.30
N VAL A 48 -7.11 2.51 9.26
CA VAL A 48 -6.89 1.07 9.05
C VAL A 48 -8.02 0.30 9.72
N ILE A 49 -8.69 -0.57 8.97
CA ILE A 49 -9.62 -1.57 9.49
C ILE A 49 -8.83 -2.85 9.72
N ASP A 50 -8.40 -3.07 10.96
CA ASP A 50 -7.45 -4.12 11.37
C ASP A 50 -8.10 -5.30 12.10
N ALA A 51 -9.42 -5.39 12.03
CA ALA A 51 -10.16 -6.48 12.66
C ALA A 51 -9.74 -7.86 12.10
N PRO A 52 -9.60 -8.87 12.97
CA PRO A 52 -8.99 -10.16 12.62
C PRO A 52 -9.92 -11.10 11.84
N ASP A 53 -11.23 -10.87 11.86
CA ASP A 53 -12.23 -11.69 11.19
C ASP A 53 -13.23 -10.84 10.39
N ASP A 54 -13.99 -11.51 9.51
CA ASP A 54 -14.91 -10.87 8.57
C ASP A 54 -16.09 -10.16 9.27
N ARG A 55 -16.53 -10.68 10.41
CA ARG A 55 -17.57 -10.10 11.26
C ARG A 55 -17.13 -8.76 11.81
N ASP A 56 -16.06 -8.73 12.59
CA ASP A 56 -15.60 -7.52 13.25
C ASP A 56 -15.15 -6.48 12.21
N ALA A 57 -14.54 -6.93 11.10
CA ALA A 57 -14.17 -6.05 9.99
C ALA A 57 -15.39 -5.40 9.32
N SER A 58 -16.48 -6.15 9.14
CA SER A 58 -17.71 -5.61 8.55
C SER A 58 -18.35 -4.53 9.45
N VAL A 59 -18.39 -4.77 10.76
CA VAL A 59 -18.91 -3.80 11.74
C VAL A 59 -18.01 -2.57 11.83
N ALA A 60 -16.69 -2.75 11.90
CA ALA A 60 -15.75 -1.64 11.94
C ALA A 60 -15.84 -0.76 10.68
N THR A 61 -15.95 -1.38 9.49
CA THR A 61 -16.11 -0.65 8.23
C THR A 61 -17.44 0.10 8.17
N SER A 62 -18.51 -0.50 8.67
CA SER A 62 -19.83 0.16 8.76
C SER A 62 -19.79 1.38 9.68
N ARG A 63 -19.14 1.27 10.84
CA ARG A 63 -18.96 2.40 11.78
C ARG A 63 -18.18 3.55 11.20
N GLU A 64 -17.16 3.25 10.39
CA GLU A 64 -16.35 4.28 9.75
C GLU A 64 -17.13 5.03 8.65
N LEU A 65 -17.98 4.32 7.90
CA LEU A 65 -18.54 4.83 6.64
C LEU A 65 -20.02 5.21 6.67
N PHE A 66 -20.80 4.71 7.62
CA PHE A 66 -22.25 4.89 7.67
C PHE A 66 -22.70 5.48 9.02
N ASP A 67 -23.33 6.65 8.98
CA ASP A 67 -23.96 7.27 10.15
C ASP A 67 -25.30 6.60 10.48
N SER A 68 -26.07 6.26 9.44
CA SER A 68 -27.38 5.60 9.59
C SER A 68 -27.77 4.87 8.31
N SER A 69 -28.42 3.71 8.45
CA SER A 69 -28.99 2.97 7.34
C SER A 69 -30.29 2.26 7.75
N PRO A 70 -31.46 2.62 7.18
CA PRO A 70 -32.73 1.98 7.54
C PRO A 70 -32.81 0.53 7.06
N VAL A 71 -32.00 0.15 6.08
CA VAL A 71 -31.86 -1.22 5.56
C VAL A 71 -30.41 -1.65 5.70
N VAL A 72 -30.18 -2.87 6.16
CA VAL A 72 -28.84 -3.49 6.22
C VAL A 72 -28.90 -4.86 5.57
N VAL A 73 -27.86 -5.24 4.83
CA VAL A 73 -27.72 -6.61 4.31
C VAL A 73 -26.82 -7.38 5.27
N ILE A 74 -27.21 -8.61 5.62
CA ILE A 74 -26.45 -9.48 6.51
C ILE A 74 -26.18 -10.81 5.80
N ALA A 75 -24.93 -11.28 5.85
CA ALA A 75 -24.51 -12.56 5.30
C ALA A 75 -23.80 -13.43 6.35
N PRO A 76 -23.79 -14.76 6.20
CA PRO A 76 -23.12 -15.65 7.12
C PRO A 76 -21.59 -15.55 7.06
N THR A 77 -20.93 -15.60 8.21
CA THR A 77 -19.47 -15.76 8.30
C THR A 77 -19.02 -17.06 7.66
N GLY A 78 -17.87 -17.04 6.98
CA GLY A 78 -17.27 -18.23 6.36
C GLY A 78 -17.96 -18.77 5.10
N ASP A 79 -19.05 -18.17 4.61
CA ASP A 79 -19.70 -18.54 3.35
C ASP A 79 -19.48 -17.46 2.29
N ALA A 80 -18.36 -17.57 1.57
CA ALA A 80 -17.95 -16.62 0.54
C ALA A 80 -18.99 -16.48 -0.60
N ASN A 81 -19.77 -17.53 -0.90
CA ASN A 81 -20.78 -17.47 -1.96
C ASN A 81 -22.00 -16.65 -1.53
N ALA A 82 -22.46 -16.85 -0.29
CA ALA A 82 -23.52 -16.02 0.28
C ALA A 82 -23.05 -14.57 0.41
N GLN A 83 -21.81 -14.35 0.86
CA GLN A 83 -21.24 -13.01 0.98
C GLN A 83 -21.05 -12.30 -0.37
N GLU A 84 -20.69 -12.98 -1.46
CA GLU A 84 -20.61 -12.37 -2.80
C GLU A 84 -21.97 -11.85 -3.27
N LEU A 85 -23.02 -12.65 -3.12
CA LEU A 85 -24.38 -12.26 -3.50
C LEU A 85 -24.88 -11.11 -2.62
N ALA A 86 -24.62 -11.19 -1.33
CA ALA A 86 -24.94 -10.13 -0.38
C ALA A 86 -24.18 -8.84 -0.67
N ALA A 87 -22.90 -8.93 -1.05
CA ALA A 87 -22.06 -7.78 -1.38
C ALA A 87 -22.63 -6.99 -2.55
N ARG A 88 -23.00 -7.68 -3.63
CA ARG A 88 -23.61 -7.03 -4.81
C ARG A 88 -24.98 -6.48 -4.51
N THR A 89 -25.73 -7.12 -3.61
CA THR A 89 -27.01 -6.62 -3.12
C THR A 89 -26.84 -5.35 -2.31
N ALA A 90 -25.87 -5.31 -1.39
CA ALA A 90 -25.55 -4.16 -0.56
C ALA A 90 -25.09 -2.96 -1.40
N ILE A 91 -24.18 -3.17 -2.36
CA ILE A 91 -23.78 -2.16 -3.35
C ILE A 91 -25.00 -1.71 -4.18
N GLY A 92 -25.80 -2.67 -4.64
CA GLY A 92 -27.00 -2.46 -5.41
C GLY A 92 -28.08 -1.65 -4.67
N LEU A 93 -28.15 -1.71 -3.34
CA LEU A 93 -29.05 -0.90 -2.50
C LEU A 93 -28.40 0.37 -1.94
N GLY A 94 -27.06 0.44 -1.90
CA GLY A 94 -26.30 1.54 -1.30
C GLY A 94 -26.34 1.54 0.23
N VAL A 95 -26.25 0.35 0.83
CA VAL A 95 -26.36 0.09 2.27
C VAL A 95 -25.17 -0.74 2.75
N PRO A 96 -24.83 -0.75 4.06
CA PRO A 96 -23.72 -1.57 4.55
C PRO A 96 -24.03 -3.06 4.46
N LEU A 97 -22.98 -3.86 4.29
CA LEU A 97 -23.00 -5.32 4.42
C LEU A 97 -22.34 -5.70 5.74
N LEU A 98 -23.10 -6.33 6.63
CA LEU A 98 -22.60 -6.90 7.88
C LEU A 98 -22.51 -8.42 7.77
N VAL A 99 -21.62 -9.01 8.56
CA VAL A 99 -21.47 -10.46 8.67
C VAL A 99 -21.99 -10.94 10.01
N GLY A 100 -22.75 -12.03 10.01
CA GLY A 100 -23.33 -12.63 11.22
C GLY A 100 -22.97 -14.11 11.37
N ASP A 101 -23.12 -14.62 12.58
CA ASP A 101 -22.80 -16.01 12.92
C ASP A 101 -23.77 -17.00 12.24
N THR A 102 -23.33 -18.24 12.03
CA THR A 102 -24.20 -19.33 11.52
C THR A 102 -24.76 -20.15 12.68
N GLY A 103 -26.04 -20.53 12.62
CA GLY A 103 -26.70 -21.20 13.75
C GLY A 103 -26.22 -22.62 14.10
N LYS A 104 -25.60 -22.75 15.30
CA LYS A 104 -25.36 -23.92 16.21
C LYS A 104 -24.24 -24.96 15.97
N PRO A 105 -23.73 -25.65 17.04
CA PRO A 105 -23.47 -25.23 18.42
C PRO A 105 -21.95 -25.11 18.70
N THR A 106 -21.60 -24.39 19.75
CA THR A 106 -20.28 -24.48 20.40
C THR A 106 -19.95 -25.95 20.74
N SER A 107 -19.13 -26.59 19.91
CA SER A 107 -18.39 -27.78 20.31
C SER A 107 -17.09 -27.32 20.94
N THR A 108 -17.10 -27.25 22.26
CA THR A 108 -15.90 -27.36 23.10
C THR A 108 -14.97 -28.44 22.55
N SER A 109 -13.67 -28.13 22.56
CA SER A 109 -12.60 -29.00 22.09
C SER A 109 -12.66 -30.39 22.76
N THR A 110 -12.65 -31.43 21.94
CA THR A 110 -12.18 -32.75 22.37
C THR A 110 -10.67 -32.67 22.57
N THR A 111 -10.24 -32.30 23.77
CA THR A 111 -8.86 -32.48 24.22
C THR A 111 -8.74 -33.86 24.84
N THR A 112 -7.82 -34.64 24.29
CA THR A 112 -7.37 -35.94 24.78
C THR A 112 -6.93 -35.84 26.23
N ALA A 113 -7.35 -36.81 27.04
CA ALA A 113 -7.08 -36.92 28.47
C ALA A 113 -5.58 -37.07 28.82
N ALA A 114 -5.13 -36.30 29.82
CA ALA A 114 -4.11 -36.65 30.81
C ALA A 114 -4.38 -35.82 32.10
N PRO A 115 -4.12 -36.34 33.32
CA PRO A 115 -4.88 -35.94 34.51
C PRO A 115 -4.31 -34.75 35.29
N GLU A 116 -5.25 -33.92 35.74
CA GLU A 116 -5.41 -33.25 37.04
C GLU A 116 -4.16 -32.74 37.80
N GLU A 117 -4.02 -31.40 37.86
CA GLU A 117 -3.71 -30.70 39.11
C GLU A 117 -4.65 -29.49 39.28
N GLU A 118 -5.20 -29.37 40.49
CA GLU A 118 -6.19 -28.37 40.93
C GLU A 118 -5.59 -26.96 41.06
N SER A 119 -6.29 -25.95 40.54
CA SER A 119 -6.22 -24.59 41.10
C SER A 119 -7.47 -23.79 40.73
N SER A 120 -8.23 -23.45 41.77
CA SER A 120 -9.50 -22.71 41.78
C SER A 120 -9.32 -21.19 41.75
N SER A 121 -10.05 -20.46 40.89
CA SER A 121 -10.62 -19.11 41.15
C SER A 121 -11.39 -18.53 39.94
N PRO A 122 -12.31 -17.55 40.14
CA PRO A 122 -13.73 -17.79 39.85
C PRO A 122 -14.32 -17.03 38.64
N ALA A 123 -15.40 -17.62 38.12
CA ALA A 123 -16.59 -17.01 37.52
C ALA A 123 -16.43 -15.67 36.81
N ALA A 124 -16.28 -15.72 35.48
CA ALA A 124 -16.68 -14.64 34.60
C ALA A 124 -18.21 -14.50 34.66
N THR A 125 -18.67 -13.33 35.07
CA THR A 125 -20.06 -12.89 35.06
C THR A 125 -20.66 -13.01 33.65
N GLU A 126 -21.81 -13.67 33.58
CA GLU A 126 -22.75 -13.70 32.45
C GLU A 126 -23.25 -12.29 32.16
N ASP A 127 -22.49 -11.51 31.39
CA ASP A 127 -22.95 -10.29 30.72
C ASP A 127 -21.93 -9.91 29.62
N SER A 128 -21.72 -10.82 28.66
CA SER A 128 -21.02 -10.43 27.42
C SER A 128 -21.99 -9.59 26.62
N ALA A 129 -21.66 -8.30 26.49
CA ALA A 129 -22.25 -7.31 25.60
C ALA A 129 -23.07 -7.91 24.45
N ALA A 130 -24.27 -7.35 24.22
CA ALA A 130 -25.03 -7.52 22.98
C ALA A 130 -24.07 -7.63 21.79
N SER A 131 -24.27 -8.66 20.98
CA SER A 131 -23.32 -9.06 19.95
C SER A 131 -22.93 -7.83 19.10
N GLY A 132 -21.68 -7.69 18.67
CA GLY A 132 -21.20 -6.49 17.98
C GLY A 132 -22.05 -6.09 16.76
N LEU A 133 -22.76 -7.07 16.18
CA LEU A 133 -23.77 -6.92 15.13
C LEU A 133 -25.03 -6.20 15.62
N ASP A 134 -25.65 -6.63 16.71
CA ASP A 134 -26.89 -6.06 17.23
C ASP A 134 -26.69 -4.59 17.63
N ALA A 135 -25.59 -4.30 18.33
CA ALA A 135 -25.21 -2.92 18.69
C ALA A 135 -24.99 -2.03 17.46
N GLU A 136 -24.50 -2.60 16.35
CA GLU A 136 -24.32 -1.86 15.11
C GLU A 136 -25.63 -1.62 14.37
N LEU A 137 -26.55 -2.59 14.37
CA LEU A 137 -27.89 -2.42 13.80
C LEU A 137 -28.69 -1.33 14.53
N GLU A 138 -28.60 -1.29 15.86
CA GLU A 138 -29.19 -0.24 16.70
C GLU A 138 -28.57 1.13 16.39
N ARG A 139 -27.23 1.23 16.34
CA ARG A 139 -26.52 2.48 16.02
C ARG A 139 -26.95 3.04 14.65
N LEU A 140 -27.09 2.17 13.66
CA LEU A 140 -27.51 2.54 12.31
C LEU A 140 -28.99 2.98 12.23
N GLY A 141 -29.79 2.72 13.27
CA GLY A 141 -31.24 2.92 13.24
C GLY A 141 -31.91 2.02 12.22
N THR A 142 -31.46 0.76 12.14
CA THR A 142 -31.94 -0.21 11.15
C THR A 142 -33.40 -0.54 11.41
N THR A 143 -34.23 -0.51 10.37
CA THR A 143 -35.65 -0.91 10.43
C THR A 143 -35.92 -2.21 9.68
N THR A 144 -35.03 -2.58 8.75
CA THR A 144 -35.13 -3.80 7.96
C THR A 144 -33.76 -4.45 7.81
N ALA A 145 -33.63 -5.70 8.22
CA ALA A 145 -32.45 -6.52 8.00
C ALA A 145 -32.74 -7.56 6.91
N LEU A 146 -32.06 -7.45 5.76
CA LEU A 146 -32.11 -8.45 4.70
C LEU A 146 -31.02 -9.50 4.95
N VAL A 147 -31.43 -10.66 5.44
CA VAL A 147 -30.53 -11.78 5.76
C VAL A 147 -30.43 -12.71 4.54
N ILE A 148 -29.25 -12.80 3.94
CA ILE A 148 -28.99 -13.65 2.77
C ILE A 148 -28.21 -14.89 3.21
N GLY A 149 -28.85 -16.05 3.16
CA GLY A 149 -28.27 -17.31 3.63
C GLY A 149 -28.64 -17.64 5.09
N ASN A 150 -27.80 -18.45 5.73
CA ASN A 150 -28.08 -19.01 7.06
C ASN A 150 -27.32 -18.25 8.16
N VAL A 151 -27.92 -17.17 8.65
CA VAL A 151 -27.41 -16.38 9.78
C VAL A 151 -28.26 -16.68 11.01
N GLU A 152 -27.65 -16.66 12.19
CA GLU A 152 -28.39 -16.67 13.45
C GLU A 152 -29.43 -15.53 13.48
N PRO A 153 -30.61 -15.75 14.08
CA PRO A 153 -31.63 -14.72 14.15
C PRO A 153 -31.08 -13.46 14.83
N VAL A 154 -31.29 -12.31 14.21
CA VAL A 154 -31.11 -11.01 14.86
C VAL A 154 -32.22 -10.85 15.90
N HIS A 155 -31.86 -10.55 17.14
CA HIS A 155 -32.83 -10.48 18.25
C HIS A 155 -33.20 -9.02 18.52
N ASP A 156 -34.10 -8.46 17.70
CA ASP A 156 -34.69 -7.15 17.94
C ASP A 156 -36.14 -7.12 17.42
N ASP A 157 -37.09 -6.89 18.34
CA ASP A 157 -38.52 -6.85 18.04
C ASP A 157 -38.92 -5.63 17.17
N GLU A 158 -38.06 -4.61 17.06
CA GLU A 158 -38.28 -3.42 16.24
C GLU A 158 -37.76 -3.56 14.79
N ILE A 159 -36.90 -4.57 14.52
CA ILE A 159 -36.32 -4.79 13.19
C ILE A 159 -37.13 -5.82 12.42
N THR A 160 -37.55 -5.46 11.20
CA THR A 160 -38.15 -6.43 10.27
C THR A 160 -37.05 -7.26 9.61
N VAL A 161 -36.96 -8.54 9.97
CA VAL A 161 -35.98 -9.47 9.38
C VAL A 161 -36.59 -10.20 8.18
N GLU A 162 -36.04 -9.97 6.99
CA GLU A 162 -36.39 -10.72 5.78
C GLU A 162 -35.28 -11.74 5.48
N GLN A 163 -35.58 -13.02 5.65
CA GLN A 163 -34.63 -14.08 5.36
C GLN A 163 -34.81 -14.61 3.93
N VAL A 164 -33.74 -14.53 3.13
CA VAL A 164 -33.73 -14.91 1.72
C VAL A 164 -32.63 -15.96 1.50
N PRO A 165 -32.90 -17.06 0.76
CA PRO A 165 -31.85 -18.00 0.38
C PRO A 165 -30.73 -17.33 -0.40
N ALA A 166 -29.49 -17.81 -0.24
CA ALA A 166 -28.33 -17.34 -1.01
C ALA A 166 -28.38 -17.82 -2.47
N LYS A 167 -29.39 -17.36 -3.22
CA LYS A 167 -29.57 -17.63 -4.65
C LYS A 167 -29.99 -16.33 -5.35
N ALA A 168 -29.35 -16.04 -6.47
CA ALA A 168 -29.57 -14.81 -7.22
C ALA A 168 -31.05 -14.56 -7.59
N ALA A 169 -31.81 -15.61 -7.93
CA ALA A 169 -33.23 -15.49 -8.28
C ALA A 169 -34.10 -15.04 -7.09
N ASP A 170 -33.91 -15.66 -5.93
CA ASP A 170 -34.66 -15.35 -4.71
C ASP A 170 -34.35 -13.92 -4.23
N ILE A 171 -33.08 -13.53 -4.28
CA ILE A 171 -32.67 -12.16 -3.93
C ILE A 171 -33.22 -11.15 -4.94
N SER A 172 -33.22 -11.47 -6.24
CA SER A 172 -33.79 -10.59 -7.27
C SER A 172 -35.30 -10.41 -7.11
N GLU A 173 -36.02 -11.44 -6.66
CA GLU A 173 -37.45 -11.37 -6.35
C GLU A 173 -37.73 -10.48 -5.13
N ALA A 174 -36.98 -10.67 -4.04
CA ALA A 174 -37.15 -9.89 -2.80
C ALA A 174 -36.76 -8.40 -2.98
N THR A 175 -35.69 -8.13 -3.72
CA THR A 175 -35.10 -6.79 -3.85
C THR A 175 -35.43 -6.08 -5.16
N GLY A 176 -35.88 -6.77 -6.20
CA GLY A 176 -36.04 -6.20 -7.54
C GLY A 176 -34.71 -5.86 -8.25
N LEU A 177 -33.56 -6.17 -7.65
CA LEU A 177 -32.25 -6.00 -8.29
C LEU A 177 -32.00 -7.10 -9.32
N LYS A 178 -31.21 -6.79 -10.35
CA LYS A 178 -30.78 -7.78 -11.35
C LYS A 178 -29.37 -8.26 -11.01
N LEU A 179 -29.27 -9.44 -10.41
CA LEU A 179 -28.00 -10.06 -10.09
C LEU A 179 -27.55 -10.99 -11.24
N ALA A 180 -26.67 -10.50 -12.10
CA ALA A 180 -26.03 -11.31 -13.14
C ALA A 180 -25.17 -12.44 -12.51
N LYS A 181 -24.93 -13.53 -13.24
CA LYS A 181 -23.96 -14.54 -12.79
C LYS A 181 -22.57 -13.88 -12.66
N PRO A 182 -21.79 -14.13 -11.58
CA PRO A 182 -20.42 -13.64 -11.47
C PRO A 182 -19.54 -14.18 -12.60
N ALA A 183 -18.43 -13.49 -12.86
CA ALA A 183 -17.47 -13.86 -13.89
C ALA A 183 -16.75 -15.19 -13.58
N THR A 184 -16.67 -15.56 -12.31
CA THR A 184 -16.14 -16.84 -11.82
C THR A 184 -17.01 -17.37 -10.69
N ASP A 185 -17.02 -18.70 -10.52
CA ASP A 185 -17.63 -19.38 -9.37
C ASP A 185 -16.57 -19.69 -8.28
N ASP A 186 -15.31 -19.27 -8.48
CA ASP A 186 -14.19 -19.46 -7.55
C ASP A 186 -14.16 -18.32 -6.50
N PRO A 187 -14.29 -18.63 -5.19
CA PRO A 187 -14.20 -17.64 -4.12
C PRO A 187 -12.94 -16.78 -4.12
N ALA A 188 -11.81 -17.30 -4.64
CA ALA A 188 -10.58 -16.52 -4.73
C ALA A 188 -10.72 -15.28 -5.63
N GLY A 189 -11.66 -15.27 -6.58
CA GLY A 189 -11.91 -14.14 -7.47
C GLY A 189 -12.98 -13.16 -6.98
N PHE A 190 -13.67 -13.45 -5.88
CA PHE A 190 -14.82 -12.63 -5.46
C PHE A 190 -14.43 -11.22 -5.03
N ALA A 191 -13.34 -11.05 -4.29
CA ALA A 191 -12.88 -9.71 -3.89
C ALA A 191 -12.62 -8.83 -5.13
N THR A 192 -12.00 -9.37 -6.18
CA THR A 192 -11.82 -8.69 -7.48
C THR A 192 -13.15 -8.30 -8.12
N ILE A 193 -14.13 -9.20 -8.13
CA ILE A 193 -15.48 -8.92 -8.69
C ILE A 193 -16.16 -7.79 -7.92
N ILE A 194 -16.18 -7.86 -6.58
CA ILE A 194 -16.84 -6.87 -5.73
C ILE A 194 -16.09 -5.53 -5.80
N ALA A 195 -14.76 -5.54 -5.75
CA ALA A 195 -13.96 -4.34 -5.90
C ALA A 195 -14.13 -3.70 -7.27
N ALA A 196 -14.50 -4.42 -8.33
CA ALA A 196 -14.82 -3.81 -9.63
C ALA A 196 -16.30 -3.37 -9.77
N HIS A 197 -17.16 -3.70 -8.80
CA HIS A 197 -18.60 -3.45 -8.90
C HIS A 197 -18.95 -2.01 -8.50
N GLU A 198 -19.24 -1.16 -9.49
CA GLU A 198 -19.60 0.23 -9.26
C GLU A 198 -21.01 0.38 -8.66
N ALA A 199 -21.15 1.26 -7.67
CA ALA A 199 -22.45 1.61 -7.12
C ALA A 199 -23.30 2.39 -8.15
N PRO A 200 -24.62 2.11 -8.25
CA PRO A 200 -25.51 2.90 -9.09
C PRO A 200 -25.50 4.38 -8.71
N LYS A 201 -25.56 5.27 -9.71
CA LYS A 201 -25.61 6.72 -9.47
C LYS A 201 -26.89 7.11 -8.71
N PRO A 202 -26.85 8.13 -7.80
CA PRO A 202 -28.00 8.54 -6.99
C PRO A 202 -29.28 8.82 -7.79
N ASP A 203 -29.14 9.44 -8.97
CA ASP A 203 -30.27 9.82 -9.84
C ASP A 203 -30.88 8.64 -10.62
N GLN A 204 -30.19 7.50 -10.71
CA GLN A 204 -30.76 6.29 -11.34
C GLN A 204 -31.66 5.49 -10.38
N SER A 205 -31.65 5.82 -9.09
CA SER A 205 -32.55 5.24 -8.07
C SER A 205 -33.83 6.07 -7.83
N GLY A 206 -33.96 7.25 -8.44
CA GLY A 206 -34.97 8.25 -8.05
C GLY A 206 -36.26 8.32 -8.87
N ASP A 207 -36.29 7.84 -10.12
CA ASP A 207 -37.45 8.02 -11.02
C ASP A 207 -37.87 6.72 -11.73
N SER A 208 -37.98 5.61 -11.00
CA SER A 208 -38.91 4.57 -11.43
C SER A 208 -40.32 5.03 -11.04
N HIS A 209 -40.93 5.80 -11.95
CA HIS A 209 -42.38 5.90 -12.11
C HIS A 209 -43.05 4.61 -11.64
N ALA A 210 -44.08 4.74 -10.80
CA ALA A 210 -45.05 3.71 -10.43
C ALA A 210 -45.11 2.58 -11.46
N SER A 211 -44.22 1.59 -11.30
CA SER A 211 -44.13 0.46 -12.20
C SER A 211 -45.06 -0.57 -11.62
N THR A 212 -46.04 -0.96 -12.42
CA THR A 212 -46.99 -2.04 -12.17
C THR A 212 -46.30 -3.41 -12.21
N GLY A 213 -45.13 -3.54 -11.58
CA GLY A 213 -44.40 -4.78 -11.35
C GLY A 213 -44.77 -5.41 -10.00
N PRO A 214 -44.36 -6.66 -9.74
CA PRO A 214 -44.60 -7.31 -8.46
C PRO A 214 -43.99 -6.46 -7.33
N SER A 215 -44.74 -6.30 -6.24
CA SER A 215 -44.30 -5.58 -5.04
C SER A 215 -43.06 -6.27 -4.47
N THR A 216 -41.92 -5.58 -4.41
CA THR A 216 -40.74 -6.08 -3.69
C THR A 216 -41.01 -6.05 -2.19
N SER A 217 -40.48 -7.01 -1.44
CA SER A 217 -40.62 -7.04 0.03
C SER A 217 -39.65 -6.11 0.73
N ILE A 218 -38.49 -5.82 0.11
CA ILE A 218 -37.45 -4.97 0.67
C ILE A 218 -37.61 -3.50 0.26
N PRO A 219 -37.59 -2.54 1.21
CA PRO A 219 -37.56 -1.12 0.90
C PRO A 219 -36.28 -0.70 0.16
N HIS A 220 -36.39 0.22 -0.79
CA HIS A 220 -35.23 0.85 -1.44
C HIS A 220 -34.96 2.21 -0.78
N PRO A 221 -33.98 2.29 0.14
CA PRO A 221 -33.66 3.57 0.77
C PRO A 221 -33.04 4.53 -0.25
N LYS A 222 -33.18 5.83 0.00
CA LYS A 222 -32.48 6.83 -0.79
C LYS A 222 -30.99 6.73 -0.48
N ARG A 223 -30.15 6.49 -1.50
CA ARG A 223 -28.69 6.43 -1.36
C ARG A 223 -28.12 7.76 -0.88
N ALA A 224 -27.02 7.67 -0.12
CA ALA A 224 -26.15 8.80 0.16
C ALA A 224 -25.41 9.25 -1.12
N ALA A 225 -24.86 10.47 -1.07
CA ALA A 225 -23.92 10.91 -2.09
C ALA A 225 -22.61 10.10 -1.98
N PRO A 226 -21.92 9.82 -3.10
CA PRO A 226 -20.63 9.14 -3.06
C PRO A 226 -19.61 9.89 -2.20
N LEU A 227 -18.85 9.16 -1.39
CA LEU A 227 -17.70 9.69 -0.65
C LEU A 227 -16.50 9.90 -1.60
N GLU A 228 -16.56 10.94 -2.43
CA GLU A 228 -15.51 11.29 -3.40
C GLU A 228 -14.19 11.72 -2.75
N ASP A 229 -14.21 12.02 -1.45
CA ASP A 229 -13.04 12.41 -0.66
C ASP A 229 -12.31 11.21 -0.03
N THR A 230 -12.55 9.98 -0.46
CA THR A 230 -11.87 8.78 0.10
C THR A 230 -11.52 7.78 -0.99
N VAL A 231 -10.37 7.10 -0.86
CA VAL A 231 -10.01 5.92 -1.66
C VAL A 231 -9.74 4.76 -0.71
N ALA A 232 -10.19 3.55 -1.05
CA ALA A 232 -9.92 2.36 -0.28
C ALA A 232 -8.81 1.50 -0.92
N LEU A 233 -7.90 1.02 -0.09
CA LEU A 233 -6.97 -0.06 -0.39
C LEU A 233 -7.44 -1.28 0.40
N ALA A 234 -7.64 -2.42 -0.25
CA ALA A 234 -8.09 -3.63 0.44
C ALA A 234 -7.19 -4.82 0.13
N VAL A 235 -7.00 -5.68 1.11
CA VAL A 235 -6.37 -6.98 0.90
C VAL A 235 -7.27 -7.85 0.02
N ASP A 236 -6.68 -8.50 -0.98
CA ASP A 236 -7.38 -9.44 -1.86
C ASP A 236 -7.66 -10.74 -1.10
N GLY A 237 -8.89 -10.88 -0.59
CA GLY A 237 -9.30 -12.06 0.17
C GLY A 237 -10.79 -12.08 0.48
N ALA A 238 -11.35 -13.29 0.59
CA ALA A 238 -12.78 -13.49 0.86
C ALA A 238 -13.25 -12.89 2.19
N ALA A 239 -12.37 -12.83 3.20
CA ALA A 239 -12.67 -12.21 4.49
C ALA A 239 -12.98 -10.70 4.38
N GLN A 240 -12.57 -10.05 3.29
CA GLN A 240 -12.77 -8.62 3.08
C GLN A 240 -14.02 -8.29 2.27
N LEU A 241 -14.81 -9.29 1.83
CA LEU A 241 -15.96 -9.07 0.93
C LEU A 241 -16.97 -8.07 1.49
N ALA A 242 -17.33 -8.21 2.78
CA ALA A 242 -18.28 -7.32 3.44
C ALA A 242 -17.76 -5.88 3.55
N SER A 243 -16.50 -5.70 3.94
CA SER A 243 -15.85 -4.40 4.05
C SER A 243 -15.68 -3.72 2.69
N ILE A 244 -15.23 -4.46 1.66
CA ILE A 244 -15.11 -3.96 0.28
C ILE A 244 -16.49 -3.55 -0.26
N ALA A 245 -17.52 -4.37 -0.02
CA ALA A 245 -18.88 -4.07 -0.44
C ALA A 245 -19.45 -2.83 0.23
N THR A 246 -19.20 -2.68 1.54
CA THR A 246 -19.61 -1.52 2.33
C THR A 246 -18.93 -0.24 1.82
N ALA A 247 -17.62 -0.28 1.53
CA ALA A 247 -16.91 0.84 0.91
C ALA A 247 -17.47 1.18 -0.47
N ARG A 248 -17.73 0.18 -1.33
CA ARG A 248 -18.35 0.37 -2.64
C ARG A 248 -19.76 0.94 -2.56
N ALA A 249 -20.56 0.49 -1.60
CA ALA A 249 -21.92 1.00 -1.35
C ALA A 249 -21.92 2.48 -0.92
N ALA A 250 -20.88 2.93 -0.22
CA ALA A 250 -20.65 4.35 0.09
C ALA A 250 -20.06 5.16 -1.10
N GLY A 251 -19.84 4.52 -2.24
CA GLY A 251 -19.31 5.15 -3.46
C GLY A 251 -17.78 5.29 -3.49
N ILE A 252 -17.06 4.62 -2.58
CA ILE A 252 -15.60 4.70 -2.50
C ILE A 252 -14.96 3.76 -3.53
N PRO A 253 -14.00 4.22 -4.35
CA PRO A 253 -13.20 3.33 -5.19
C PRO A 253 -12.28 2.46 -4.33
N VAL A 254 -12.25 1.16 -4.62
CA VAL A 254 -11.45 0.14 -3.92
C VAL A 254 -10.40 -0.42 -4.87
N HIS A 255 -9.13 -0.42 -4.44
CA HIS A 255 -8.01 -1.05 -5.13
C HIS A 255 -7.45 -2.20 -4.30
N LEU A 256 -7.25 -3.35 -4.94
CA LEU A 256 -6.80 -4.55 -4.27
C LEU A 256 -5.29 -4.66 -4.21
N LEU A 257 -4.80 -5.23 -3.12
CA LEU A 257 -3.40 -5.54 -2.85
C LEU A 257 -3.28 -7.01 -2.40
N PRO A 258 -2.21 -7.73 -2.79
CA PRO A 258 -2.02 -9.12 -2.37
C PRO A 258 -1.92 -9.25 -0.85
N ALA A 259 -2.52 -10.29 -0.27
CA ALA A 259 -2.55 -10.50 1.18
C ALA A 259 -1.16 -10.76 1.78
N GLU A 260 -0.30 -11.48 1.05
CA GLU A 260 1.05 -11.81 1.49
C GLU A 260 1.98 -10.58 1.55
N SER A 261 1.66 -9.52 0.80
CA SER A 261 2.47 -8.30 0.73
C SER A 261 1.65 -7.10 0.29
N PRO A 262 0.81 -6.53 1.18
CA PRO A 262 -0.07 -5.42 0.86
C PRO A 262 0.67 -4.07 0.83
N ASN A 263 1.69 -3.97 -0.04
CA ASN A 263 2.49 -2.76 -0.22
C ASN A 263 1.99 -1.93 -1.43
N PRO A 264 1.39 -0.74 -1.23
CA PRO A 264 0.90 0.09 -2.33
C PRO A 264 2.00 0.57 -3.27
N GLN A 265 3.26 0.67 -2.82
CA GLN A 265 4.40 1.06 -3.65
C GLN A 265 4.86 -0.04 -4.61
N ALA A 266 4.42 -1.29 -4.39
CA ALA A 266 4.79 -2.43 -5.22
C ALA A 266 3.81 -2.66 -6.39
N GLN A 267 2.72 -1.90 -6.48
CA GLN A 267 1.67 -2.09 -7.49
C GLN A 267 1.48 -0.83 -8.34
N ALA A 268 1.81 -0.92 -9.63
CA ALA A 268 1.70 0.21 -10.55
C ALA A 268 0.27 0.77 -10.65
N SER A 269 -0.74 -0.11 -10.71
CA SER A 269 -2.15 0.29 -10.76
C SER A 269 -2.61 1.05 -9.50
N VAL A 270 -2.08 0.71 -8.33
CA VAL A 270 -2.36 1.40 -7.06
C VAL A 270 -1.68 2.77 -7.02
N ILE A 271 -0.42 2.86 -7.46
CA ILE A 271 0.30 4.13 -7.59
C ILE A 271 -0.47 5.07 -8.53
N GLU A 272 -0.84 4.60 -9.72
CA GLU A 272 -1.60 5.37 -10.71
C GLU A 272 -2.94 5.85 -10.15
N ALA A 273 -3.69 4.96 -9.47
CA ALA A 273 -4.97 5.30 -8.88
C ALA A 273 -4.85 6.34 -7.75
N LEU A 274 -3.89 6.17 -6.84
CA LEU A 274 -3.68 7.11 -5.74
C LEU A 274 -3.18 8.47 -6.27
N HIS A 275 -2.30 8.46 -7.27
CA HIS A 275 -1.80 9.69 -7.91
C HIS A 275 -2.90 10.45 -8.65
N ALA A 276 -3.80 9.74 -9.35
CA ALA A 276 -4.94 10.35 -10.04
C ALA A 276 -6.05 10.84 -9.07
N SER A 277 -6.08 10.32 -7.85
CA SER A 277 -7.07 10.68 -6.84
C SER A 277 -6.85 12.10 -6.30
N LYS A 278 -7.95 12.84 -6.16
CA LYS A 278 -7.96 14.22 -5.63
C LYS A 278 -7.98 14.30 -4.11
N THR A 279 -8.18 13.18 -3.42
CA THR A 279 -8.24 13.13 -1.97
C THR A 279 -6.90 12.73 -1.36
N THR A 280 -6.67 13.12 -0.11
CA THR A 280 -5.57 12.64 0.72
C THR A 280 -5.98 11.52 1.68
N LYS A 281 -7.28 11.22 1.82
CA LYS A 281 -7.79 10.20 2.74
C LYS A 281 -7.75 8.81 2.11
N THR A 282 -7.25 7.86 2.88
CA THR A 282 -7.18 6.45 2.50
C THR A 282 -7.74 5.56 3.60
N LEU A 283 -8.66 4.67 3.22
CA LEU A 283 -9.13 3.59 4.06
C LEU A 283 -8.37 2.31 3.69
N ALA A 284 -7.62 1.72 4.62
CA ALA A 284 -6.90 0.47 4.43
C ALA A 284 -7.69 -0.68 5.08
N ILE A 285 -8.17 -1.63 4.28
CA ILE A 285 -9.07 -2.72 4.70
C ILE A 285 -8.28 -4.03 4.76
N GLY A 286 -8.12 -4.58 5.96
CA GLY A 286 -7.44 -5.85 6.22
C GLY A 286 -6.41 -5.73 7.35
N ALA A 287 -6.40 -6.70 8.27
CA ALA A 287 -5.50 -6.76 9.42
C ALA A 287 -4.01 -6.73 9.02
N GLU A 288 -3.68 -7.20 7.83
CA GLU A 288 -2.32 -7.22 7.29
C GLU A 288 -1.75 -5.80 7.15
N PHE A 289 -2.58 -4.76 6.97
CA PHE A 289 -2.14 -3.38 6.91
C PHE A 289 -1.66 -2.83 8.27
N ALA A 290 -2.20 -3.31 9.40
CA ALA A 290 -1.74 -2.88 10.72
C ALA A 290 -0.30 -3.32 11.01
N GLY A 291 0.11 -4.45 10.43
CA GLY A 291 1.48 -4.95 10.49
C GLY A 291 2.44 -4.29 9.49
N GLN A 292 1.95 -3.45 8.56
CA GLN A 292 2.81 -2.83 7.54
C GLN A 292 3.63 -1.67 8.13
N PRO A 293 4.98 -1.77 8.17
CA PRO A 293 5.80 -0.67 8.64
C PRO A 293 5.66 0.52 7.68
N ALA A 294 5.58 1.72 8.26
CA ALA A 294 5.51 3.00 7.55
C ALA A 294 4.42 3.07 6.45
N LEU A 295 3.24 2.49 6.70
CA LEU A 295 2.14 2.48 5.74
C LEU A 295 1.72 3.88 5.28
N ASP A 296 1.75 4.88 6.17
CA ASP A 296 1.45 6.27 5.84
C ASP A 296 2.44 6.82 4.79
N TRP A 297 3.73 6.54 4.93
CA TRP A 297 4.75 6.91 3.96
C TRP A 297 4.53 6.18 2.64
N LYS A 298 4.26 4.87 2.67
CA LYS A 298 4.00 4.08 1.47
C LYS A 298 2.85 4.69 0.65
N ILE A 299 1.77 5.10 1.31
CA ILE A 299 0.61 5.73 0.67
C ILE A 299 0.95 7.14 0.15
N ARG A 300 1.63 7.98 0.94
CA ARG A 300 2.04 9.32 0.49
C ARG A 300 2.98 9.27 -0.71
N THR A 301 3.92 8.33 -0.71
CA THR A 301 4.85 8.11 -1.81
C THR A 301 4.12 7.59 -3.05
N ALA A 302 3.23 6.61 -2.93
CA ALA A 302 2.38 6.15 -4.03
C ALA A 302 1.57 7.28 -4.65
N ARG A 303 0.98 8.13 -3.79
CA ARG A 303 0.21 9.31 -4.22
C ARG A 303 1.06 10.37 -4.94
N SER A 304 2.36 10.47 -4.63
CA SER A 304 3.25 11.38 -5.36
C SER A 304 3.37 11.02 -6.84
N GLY A 305 3.12 9.76 -7.21
CA GLY A 305 3.31 9.23 -8.57
C GLY A 305 4.77 9.21 -9.04
N THR A 306 5.72 9.65 -8.20
CA THR A 306 7.14 9.69 -8.53
C THR A 306 7.68 8.26 -8.61
N GLN A 307 8.26 7.89 -9.74
CA GLN A 307 8.83 6.55 -9.93
C GLN A 307 10.36 6.57 -9.87
N LEU A 308 10.93 5.44 -9.48
CA LEU A 308 12.34 5.14 -9.62
C LEU A 308 12.71 4.98 -11.12
N PRO A 309 13.98 5.21 -11.48
CA PRO A 309 14.56 4.65 -12.71
C PRO A 309 14.22 3.16 -12.85
N GLY A 310 13.74 2.74 -14.02
CA GLY A 310 13.23 1.37 -14.22
C GLY A 310 11.78 1.14 -13.75
N GLY A 311 11.08 2.18 -13.31
CA GLY A 311 9.67 2.12 -12.91
C GLY A 311 9.44 1.62 -11.48
N GLY A 312 8.23 1.83 -10.97
CA GLY A 312 7.86 1.46 -9.59
C GLY A 312 8.46 2.39 -8.52
N GLN A 313 8.31 2.01 -7.24
CA GLN A 313 8.75 2.81 -6.09
C GLN A 313 9.56 2.03 -5.05
N VAL A 314 9.82 0.75 -5.32
CA VAL A 314 10.63 -0.17 -4.52
C VAL A 314 11.80 -0.62 -5.39
N LEU A 315 13.01 -0.69 -4.83
CA LEU A 315 14.24 -1.00 -5.57
C LEU A 315 14.37 -2.50 -5.87
N PHE A 316 14.15 -3.34 -4.87
CA PHE A 316 14.43 -4.77 -4.96
C PHE A 316 13.22 -5.59 -4.46
N PRO A 317 13.02 -6.82 -4.97
CA PRO A 317 13.87 -7.57 -5.91
C PRO A 317 13.64 -7.26 -7.40
N GLN A 318 12.83 -6.25 -7.74
CA GLN A 318 12.39 -5.98 -9.12
C GLN A 318 13.50 -5.44 -10.02
N HIS A 319 14.46 -4.68 -9.48
CA HIS A 319 15.54 -4.11 -10.26
C HIS A 319 16.87 -4.86 -10.07
N GLN A 320 17.69 -4.83 -11.11
CA GLN A 320 19.11 -5.11 -11.04
C GLN A 320 19.87 -3.87 -11.48
N PHE A 321 20.82 -3.40 -10.68
CA PHE A 321 21.58 -2.19 -10.99
C PHE A 321 22.93 -2.55 -11.60
N VAL A 322 23.35 -1.79 -12.61
CA VAL A 322 24.68 -1.88 -13.19
C VAL A 322 25.31 -0.49 -13.16
N ALA A 323 26.36 -0.32 -12.35
CA ALA A 323 26.92 0.97 -12.04
C ALA A 323 28.26 1.22 -12.72
N LEU A 324 28.39 2.43 -13.27
CA LEU A 324 29.67 3.02 -13.67
C LEU A 324 30.24 3.78 -12.47
N TYR A 325 31.39 3.33 -11.96
CA TYR A 325 32.03 3.91 -10.77
C TYR A 325 33.02 5.02 -11.11
N GLY A 326 33.06 6.06 -10.28
CA GLY A 326 34.21 6.95 -10.17
C GLY A 326 33.86 8.39 -9.85
N THR A 327 34.65 9.35 -10.32
CA THR A 327 34.43 10.77 -9.99
C THR A 327 34.49 11.68 -11.23
N PRO A 328 33.65 12.72 -11.32
CA PRO A 328 33.67 13.68 -12.44
C PRO A 328 35.01 14.37 -12.69
N SER A 329 35.92 14.42 -11.71
CA SER A 329 37.13 15.24 -11.77
C SER A 329 38.39 14.54 -12.26
N THR A 330 38.45 13.20 -12.27
CA THR A 330 39.68 12.47 -12.64
C THR A 330 39.39 11.02 -13.01
N GLY A 331 40.11 10.50 -14.02
CA GLY A 331 40.04 9.11 -14.44
C GLY A 331 40.83 8.13 -13.58
N VAL A 332 41.65 8.63 -12.64
CA VAL A 332 42.44 7.76 -11.74
C VAL A 332 41.56 7.08 -10.67
N LEU A 333 40.36 7.62 -10.43
CA LEU A 333 39.44 7.13 -9.40
C LEU A 333 38.22 6.42 -10.01
N GLY A 334 38.40 5.78 -11.16
CA GLY A 334 37.37 5.03 -11.87
C GLY A 334 37.02 5.61 -13.23
N VAL A 335 36.18 4.88 -13.95
CA VAL A 335 35.81 5.12 -15.34
C VAL A 335 34.67 6.13 -15.55
N LEU A 336 34.08 6.63 -14.46
CA LEU A 336 33.09 7.71 -14.51
C LEU A 336 33.77 9.06 -14.78
N GLY A 337 33.17 9.89 -15.63
CA GLY A 337 33.45 11.32 -15.68
C GLY A 337 34.53 11.81 -16.66
N GLU A 338 35.36 10.93 -17.24
CA GLU A 338 36.41 11.33 -18.21
C GLU A 338 35.86 12.02 -19.48
N GLN A 339 34.56 11.85 -19.73
CA GLN A 339 33.87 12.26 -20.96
C GLN A 339 32.73 13.28 -20.73
N GLY A 340 32.54 13.79 -19.50
CA GLY A 340 31.41 14.65 -19.14
C GLY A 340 30.09 13.90 -18.93
N ALA A 341 29.04 14.60 -18.48
CA ALA A 341 27.80 13.99 -18.00
C ALA A 341 27.04 13.18 -19.08
N GLU A 342 26.76 13.78 -20.25
CA GLU A 342 26.00 13.12 -21.31
C GLU A 342 26.69 11.86 -21.85
N ALA A 343 27.99 11.93 -22.12
CA ALA A 343 28.73 10.78 -22.58
C ALA A 343 28.90 9.70 -21.49
N SER A 344 28.96 10.10 -20.21
CA SER A 344 28.93 9.14 -19.10
C SER A 344 27.59 8.42 -19.01
N VAL A 345 26.47 9.11 -19.27
CA VAL A 345 25.13 8.49 -19.33
C VAL A 345 25.11 7.41 -20.41
N GLN A 346 25.60 7.73 -21.61
CA GLN A 346 25.65 6.74 -22.69
C GLN A 346 26.54 5.55 -22.31
N ARG A 347 27.71 5.79 -21.73
CA ARG A 347 28.61 4.73 -21.27
C ARG A 347 27.97 3.81 -20.23
N ALA A 348 27.24 4.36 -19.26
CA ALA A 348 26.53 3.56 -18.25
C ALA A 348 25.39 2.73 -18.87
N ARG A 349 24.68 3.26 -19.87
CA ARG A 349 23.68 2.49 -20.63
C ARG A 349 24.31 1.34 -21.41
N ASP A 350 25.39 1.62 -22.14
CA ASP A 350 26.10 0.60 -22.92
C ASP A 350 26.68 -0.51 -22.02
N LEU A 351 27.13 -0.14 -20.81
CA LEU A 351 27.60 -1.09 -19.80
C LEU A 351 26.48 -1.98 -19.24
N ALA A 352 25.29 -1.41 -19.03
CA ALA A 352 24.14 -2.14 -18.48
C ALA A 352 23.44 -3.03 -19.52
N ALA A 353 23.41 -2.62 -20.79
CA ALA A 353 22.64 -3.29 -21.85
C ALA A 353 22.85 -4.82 -21.95
N PRO A 354 24.07 -5.39 -21.82
CA PRO A 354 24.25 -6.84 -21.85
C PRO A 354 23.48 -7.59 -20.76
N TYR A 355 23.24 -6.97 -19.59
CA TYR A 355 22.55 -7.61 -18.47
C TYR A 355 21.07 -7.82 -18.74
N GLU A 356 20.43 -7.06 -19.64
CA GLU A 356 19.00 -7.17 -19.95
C GLU A 356 18.62 -8.57 -20.44
N ALA A 357 19.54 -9.29 -21.08
CA ALA A 357 19.33 -10.66 -21.54
C ALA A 357 19.71 -11.73 -20.52
N LEU A 358 20.23 -11.34 -19.34
CA LEU A 358 20.81 -12.23 -18.33
C LEU A 358 19.98 -12.32 -17.05
N THR A 359 18.91 -11.53 -16.94
CA THR A 359 18.03 -11.50 -15.77
C THR A 359 16.59 -11.21 -16.19
N ASP A 360 15.63 -11.69 -15.40
CA ASP A 360 14.21 -11.29 -15.52
C ASP A 360 13.92 -9.97 -14.76
N LYS A 361 14.89 -9.47 -14.00
CA LYS A 361 14.79 -8.17 -13.31
C LYS A 361 14.88 -7.03 -14.32
N THR A 362 14.27 -5.90 -13.98
CA THR A 362 14.46 -4.69 -14.77
C THR A 362 15.87 -4.15 -14.54
N VAL A 363 16.70 -4.16 -15.58
CA VAL A 363 18.07 -3.64 -15.49
C VAL A 363 18.06 -2.12 -15.50
N VAL A 364 18.72 -1.52 -14.51
CA VAL A 364 18.79 -0.08 -14.32
C VAL A 364 20.25 0.36 -14.40
N PRO A 365 20.64 1.15 -15.43
CA PRO A 365 21.97 1.74 -15.46
C PRO A 365 22.11 2.75 -14.31
N MET A 366 23.32 2.84 -13.75
CA MET A 366 23.56 3.62 -12.55
C MET A 366 24.91 4.35 -12.61
N PHE A 367 24.98 5.50 -11.93
CA PHE A 367 26.25 6.10 -11.53
C PHE A 367 26.53 5.82 -10.06
N GLU A 368 27.76 5.44 -9.77
CA GLU A 368 28.30 5.45 -8.41
C GLU A 368 29.38 6.53 -8.36
N ILE A 369 29.02 7.68 -7.80
CA ILE A 369 29.83 8.89 -7.85
C ILE A 369 30.54 9.08 -6.51
N ILE A 370 31.88 9.03 -6.51
CA ILE A 370 32.69 9.41 -5.35
C ILE A 370 32.50 10.90 -5.10
N ALA A 371 31.69 11.21 -4.09
CA ALA A 371 31.34 12.58 -3.70
C ALA A 371 32.38 13.15 -2.73
N THR A 372 32.96 12.30 -1.88
CA THR A 372 34.06 12.66 -0.98
C THR A 372 35.22 11.70 -1.18
N VAL A 373 36.44 12.22 -1.32
CA VAL A 373 37.63 11.43 -1.66
C VAL A 373 38.61 11.45 -0.50
N ALA A 374 39.06 10.28 -0.04
CA ALA A 374 40.09 10.20 0.99
C ALA A 374 41.39 10.88 0.52
N ALA A 375 41.92 11.78 1.34
CA ALA A 375 43.00 12.68 0.97
C ALA A 375 44.30 12.39 1.73
N ALA A 376 45.43 12.38 1.03
CA ALA A 376 46.74 12.18 1.67
C ALA A 376 47.09 13.28 2.70
N GLY A 377 46.53 14.47 2.54
CA GLY A 377 46.67 15.60 3.47
C GLY A 377 45.38 15.87 4.23
N ALA A 378 45.51 16.45 5.42
CA ALA A 378 44.39 16.64 6.35
C ALA A 378 43.30 17.64 5.87
N GLY A 379 43.56 18.41 4.82
CA GLY A 379 42.64 19.48 4.39
C GLY A 379 42.57 20.63 5.41
N ALA A 380 41.58 21.51 5.23
CA ALA A 380 41.39 22.68 6.08
C ALA A 380 40.68 22.36 7.41
N ASP A 381 39.88 21.30 7.43
CA ASP A 381 39.10 20.84 8.57
C ASP A 381 39.77 19.65 9.32
N GLY A 382 40.90 19.15 8.79
CA GLY A 382 41.70 18.13 9.43
C GLY A 382 41.20 16.70 9.23
N ASN A 383 40.16 16.50 8.41
CA ASN A 383 39.46 15.22 8.31
C ASN A 383 40.11 14.23 7.33
N TYR A 384 41.07 14.62 6.49
CA TYR A 384 41.66 13.75 5.45
C TYR A 384 40.64 13.25 4.40
N SER A 385 39.66 14.07 4.07
CA SER A 385 38.68 13.88 3.00
C SER A 385 38.57 15.18 2.20
N ASN A 386 38.43 15.07 0.88
CA ASN A 386 38.16 16.18 -0.01
C ASN A 386 36.71 16.06 -0.49
N GLU A 387 35.86 16.99 -0.09
CA GLU A 387 34.45 17.02 -0.47
C GLU A 387 34.22 17.77 -1.77
N LEU A 388 33.59 17.12 -2.75
CA LEU A 388 33.13 17.79 -3.96
C LEU A 388 31.92 18.68 -3.65
N PRO A 389 31.86 19.93 -4.13
CA PRO A 389 30.68 20.77 -3.98
C PRO A 389 29.45 20.14 -4.65
N VAL A 390 28.28 20.27 -4.01
CA VAL A 390 26.99 19.79 -4.56
C VAL A 390 26.76 20.26 -6.00
N ASP A 391 27.07 21.53 -6.29
CA ASP A 391 26.89 22.14 -7.62
C ASP A 391 27.75 21.47 -8.70
N SER A 392 28.87 20.84 -8.33
CA SER A 392 29.72 20.10 -9.27
C SER A 392 29.15 18.73 -9.62
N LEU A 393 28.37 18.13 -8.71
CA LEU A 393 27.74 16.82 -8.89
C LEU A 393 26.39 16.94 -9.60
N ARG A 394 25.70 18.06 -9.40
CA ARG A 394 24.34 18.30 -9.90
C ARG A 394 24.15 18.04 -11.41
N PRO A 395 25.07 18.44 -12.31
CA PRO A 395 24.92 18.15 -13.74
C PRO A 395 24.87 16.64 -14.07
N PHE A 396 25.61 15.81 -13.33
CA PHE A 396 25.60 14.36 -13.52
C PHE A 396 24.31 13.74 -12.97
N VAL A 397 23.84 14.23 -11.82
CA VAL A 397 22.59 13.78 -11.21
C VAL A 397 21.38 14.13 -12.08
N ASP A 398 21.32 15.35 -12.61
CA ASP A 398 20.22 15.78 -13.49
C ASP A 398 20.24 15.02 -14.82
N ALA A 399 21.43 14.80 -15.42
CA ALA A 399 21.57 14.01 -16.62
C ALA A 399 21.15 12.54 -16.39
N ALA A 400 21.51 11.96 -15.25
CA ALA A 400 21.08 10.63 -14.85
C ALA A 400 19.56 10.55 -14.70
N ALA A 401 18.94 11.50 -13.98
CA ALA A 401 17.49 11.55 -13.81
C ALA A 401 16.75 11.65 -15.16
N ALA A 402 17.19 12.55 -16.03
CA ALA A 402 16.59 12.73 -17.37
C ALA A 402 16.73 11.48 -18.26
N ALA A 403 17.77 10.68 -18.03
CA ALA A 403 18.05 9.48 -18.80
C ALA A 403 17.58 8.18 -18.13
N GLY A 404 16.89 8.25 -16.98
CA GLY A 404 16.42 7.07 -16.26
C GLY A 404 17.56 6.24 -15.68
N LEU A 405 18.60 6.88 -15.16
CA LEU A 405 19.67 6.25 -14.38
C LEU A 405 19.46 6.51 -12.89
N TYR A 406 19.84 5.53 -12.08
CA TYR A 406 19.99 5.73 -10.63
C TYR A 406 21.36 6.33 -10.31
N VAL A 407 21.48 7.02 -9.19
CA VAL A 407 22.76 7.57 -8.71
C VAL A 407 22.97 7.15 -7.27
N VAL A 408 24.18 6.75 -6.92
CA VAL A 408 24.61 6.63 -5.53
C VAL A 408 25.80 7.56 -5.30
N LEU A 409 25.76 8.30 -4.21
CA LEU A 409 26.87 9.16 -3.77
C LEU A 409 27.75 8.37 -2.80
N ASP A 410 29.00 8.10 -3.19
CA ASP A 410 29.97 7.37 -2.40
C ASP A 410 30.77 8.33 -1.50
N LEU A 411 30.85 7.98 -0.22
CA LEU A 411 31.52 8.74 0.82
C LEU A 411 32.78 8.03 1.31
N GLN A 412 33.92 8.70 1.19
CA GLN A 412 35.20 8.34 1.79
C GLN A 412 35.55 9.35 2.90
N PRO A 413 35.09 9.13 4.14
CA PRO A 413 34.98 10.20 5.13
C PRO A 413 36.30 10.60 5.80
N GLY A 414 37.38 9.84 5.61
CA GLY A 414 38.59 10.05 6.39
C GLY A 414 38.25 9.95 7.89
N ARG A 415 38.62 10.96 8.67
CA ARG A 415 38.47 11.00 10.14
C ARG A 415 37.10 11.50 10.62
N THR A 416 36.26 12.04 9.74
CA THR A 416 34.91 12.44 10.13
C THR A 416 33.96 11.23 10.13
N ASP A 417 32.77 11.39 10.70
CA ASP A 417 31.71 10.37 10.65
C ASP A 417 30.88 10.47 9.36
N PHE A 418 30.27 9.36 8.96
CA PHE A 418 29.48 9.32 7.72
C PHE A 418 28.26 10.24 7.72
N LEU A 419 27.57 10.40 8.86
CA LEU A 419 26.36 11.23 8.91
C LEU A 419 26.70 12.70 8.64
N THR A 420 27.82 13.18 9.19
CA THR A 420 28.32 14.54 8.94
C THR A 420 28.50 14.79 7.45
N GLN A 421 29.11 13.86 6.70
CA GLN A 421 29.25 14.03 5.24
C GLN A 421 27.94 13.83 4.47
N ALA A 422 27.13 12.85 4.84
CA ALA A 422 25.85 12.60 4.17
C ALA A 422 24.94 13.84 4.18
N LYS A 423 24.92 14.58 5.30
CA LYS A 423 24.16 15.84 5.42
C LYS A 423 24.65 16.95 4.50
N MET A 424 25.92 16.96 4.10
CA MET A 424 26.40 17.94 3.10
C MET A 424 25.75 17.74 1.74
N TYR A 425 25.38 16.49 1.42
CA TYR A 425 24.74 16.12 0.16
C TYR A 425 23.22 15.94 0.26
N GLN A 426 22.60 16.36 1.37
CA GLN A 426 21.14 16.33 1.55
C GLN A 426 20.38 16.92 0.35
N PRO A 427 20.77 18.07 -0.26
CA PRO A 427 20.06 18.60 -1.41
C PRO A 427 19.97 17.65 -2.62
N LEU A 428 20.93 16.73 -2.77
CA LEU A 428 20.89 15.69 -3.81
C LEU A 428 20.13 14.45 -3.34
N LEU A 429 20.25 14.06 -2.07
CA LEU A 429 19.52 12.93 -1.49
C LEU A 429 18.01 13.15 -1.42
N GLU A 430 17.56 14.41 -1.44
CA GLU A 430 16.14 14.79 -1.60
C GLU A 430 15.58 14.51 -3.01
N LEU A 431 16.42 14.17 -4.00
CA LEU A 431 15.97 13.79 -5.35
C LEU A 431 15.64 12.29 -5.41
N PRO A 432 14.56 11.86 -6.08
CA PRO A 432 14.06 10.48 -5.98
C PRO A 432 15.06 9.40 -6.41
N ASN A 433 15.88 9.67 -7.42
CA ASN A 433 16.81 8.72 -8.04
C ASN A 433 18.24 8.73 -7.43
N VAL A 434 18.42 9.28 -6.22
CA VAL A 434 19.73 9.38 -5.57
C VAL A 434 19.75 8.62 -4.24
N GLY A 435 20.66 7.65 -4.11
CA GLY A 435 21.00 6.93 -2.88
C GLY A 435 22.40 7.28 -2.36
N LEU A 436 22.89 6.50 -1.39
CA LEU A 436 24.13 6.76 -0.66
C LEU A 436 24.99 5.49 -0.58
N ALA A 437 26.30 5.62 -0.75
CA ALA A 437 27.29 4.58 -0.50
C ALA A 437 28.19 5.03 0.64
N LEU A 438 28.47 4.12 1.55
CA LEU A 438 29.43 4.31 2.63
C LEU A 438 30.63 3.44 2.30
N ASP A 439 31.83 4.03 2.34
CA ASP A 439 33.08 3.30 2.19
C ASP A 439 33.87 3.19 3.51
N PRO A 440 33.61 2.15 4.31
CA PRO A 440 34.30 1.91 5.57
C PRO A 440 35.82 1.83 5.48
N GLU A 441 36.40 1.50 4.31
CA GLU A 441 37.86 1.39 4.20
C GLU A 441 38.54 2.75 4.41
N TRP A 442 37.81 3.84 4.15
CA TRP A 442 38.27 5.21 4.34
C TRP A 442 37.76 5.84 5.63
N ARG A 443 37.07 5.08 6.50
CA ARG A 443 36.65 5.56 7.83
C ARG A 443 37.78 5.37 8.84
N LEU A 444 38.48 6.46 9.13
CA LEU A 444 39.71 6.52 9.91
C LEU A 444 39.50 6.96 11.36
N GLY A 445 40.28 6.39 12.27
CA GLY A 445 40.42 6.86 13.64
C GLY A 445 41.20 8.19 13.75
N PRO A 446 41.23 8.81 14.95
CA PRO A 446 41.78 10.15 15.15
C PRO A 446 43.24 10.35 14.72
N ASP A 447 44.08 9.32 14.86
CA ASP A 447 45.52 9.37 14.52
C ASP A 447 45.86 8.65 13.21
N GLN A 448 44.85 8.10 12.54
CA GLN A 448 45.01 7.32 11.32
C GLN A 448 45.07 8.21 10.08
N VAL A 449 45.79 7.78 9.04
CA VAL A 449 45.86 8.48 7.75
C VAL A 449 45.61 7.51 6.60
N PRO A 450 45.10 7.97 5.43
CA PRO A 450 44.82 7.10 4.28
C PRO A 450 46.03 6.27 3.84
N LEU A 451 45.78 5.10 3.23
CA LEU A 451 46.77 4.19 2.65
C LEU A 451 47.80 3.57 3.62
N ARG A 452 47.64 3.74 4.94
CA ARG A 452 48.48 3.11 5.96
C ARG A 452 47.81 1.92 6.64
N GLN A 453 46.48 1.95 6.69
CA GLN A 453 45.63 0.89 7.20
C GLN A 453 44.28 0.99 6.48
N ILE A 454 43.50 -0.08 6.58
CA ILE A 454 42.10 -0.09 6.18
C ILE A 454 41.29 0.42 7.37
N GLY A 455 40.39 1.36 7.10
CA GLY A 455 39.44 1.91 8.05
C GLY A 455 38.40 0.89 8.51
N SER A 456 37.54 1.35 9.43
CA SER A 456 36.44 0.54 9.93
C SER A 456 35.33 1.43 10.49
N VAL A 457 34.11 0.94 10.44
CA VAL A 457 32.94 1.56 11.04
C VAL A 457 32.18 0.56 11.91
N SER A 458 31.37 1.06 12.84
CA SER A 458 30.42 0.22 13.57
C SER A 458 29.05 0.26 12.91
N ALA A 459 28.29 -0.83 13.05
CA ALA A 459 26.89 -0.84 12.66
C ALA A 459 26.08 0.28 13.34
N ALA A 460 26.44 0.71 14.55
CA ALA A 460 25.79 1.84 15.22
C ALA A 460 25.94 3.19 14.47
N GLU A 461 27.12 3.47 13.91
CA GLU A 461 27.33 4.66 13.08
C GLU A 461 26.56 4.54 11.75
N ILE A 462 26.57 3.35 11.13
CA ILE A 462 25.76 3.09 9.92
C ILE A 462 24.27 3.28 10.21
N ASN A 463 23.75 2.73 11.32
CA ASN A 463 22.34 2.86 11.70
C ASN A 463 21.93 4.31 11.95
N THR A 464 22.87 5.15 12.39
CA THR A 464 22.64 6.60 12.51
C THR A 464 22.42 7.25 11.14
N VAL A 465 23.16 6.81 10.10
CA VAL A 465 22.94 7.22 8.71
C VAL A 465 21.63 6.63 8.17
N THR A 466 21.35 5.34 8.40
CA THR A 466 20.12 4.66 7.98
C THR A 466 18.88 5.38 8.52
N SER A 467 18.85 5.68 9.82
CA SER A 467 17.72 6.39 10.44
C SER A 467 17.54 7.77 9.81
N TRP A 468 18.62 8.54 9.65
CA TRP A 468 18.53 9.87 9.05
C TRP A 468 18.06 9.84 7.59
N LEU A 469 18.58 8.91 6.78
CA LEU A 469 18.18 8.76 5.38
C LEU A 469 16.73 8.29 5.28
N ALA A 470 16.28 7.39 6.16
CA ALA A 470 14.90 6.95 6.23
C ALA A 470 13.96 8.08 6.62
N ASP A 471 14.31 8.89 7.62
CA ASP A 471 13.53 10.06 8.06
C ASP A 471 13.41 11.09 6.94
N LEU A 472 14.51 11.38 6.23
CA LEU A 472 14.51 12.28 5.07
C LEU A 472 13.59 11.76 3.95
N THR A 473 13.70 10.47 3.64
CA THR A 473 12.87 9.79 2.62
C THR A 473 11.40 9.82 2.98
N ASN A 474 11.10 9.62 4.27
CA ASN A 474 9.76 9.64 4.80
C ASN A 474 9.14 11.04 4.74
N GLU A 475 9.82 12.06 5.30
CA GLU A 475 9.36 13.46 5.30
C GLU A 475 9.08 13.97 3.89
N LYS A 476 9.94 13.62 2.93
CA LYS A 476 9.85 14.08 1.55
C LYS A 476 8.93 13.22 0.67
N SER A 477 8.32 12.16 1.23
CA SER A 477 7.48 11.20 0.49
C SER A 477 8.19 10.64 -0.75
N LEU A 478 9.49 10.35 -0.61
CA LEU A 478 10.32 9.85 -1.69
C LEU A 478 10.18 8.34 -1.85
N PRO A 479 10.39 7.80 -3.06
CA PRO A 479 10.64 6.37 -3.25
C PRO A 479 11.80 5.86 -2.41
N GLN A 480 11.84 4.54 -2.22
CA GLN A 480 12.88 3.87 -1.42
C GLN A 480 14.30 4.25 -1.86
N LYS A 481 15.20 4.46 -0.89
CA LYS A 481 16.60 4.82 -1.11
C LYS A 481 17.52 3.62 -1.01
N MET A 482 18.51 3.55 -1.90
CA MET A 482 19.58 2.57 -1.78
C MET A 482 20.63 3.09 -0.80
N LEU A 483 21.04 2.23 0.15
CA LEU A 483 22.23 2.43 0.98
C LEU A 483 23.22 1.29 0.71
N VAL A 484 24.30 1.61 0.01
CA VAL A 484 25.36 0.66 -0.33
C VAL A 484 26.44 0.70 0.76
N LEU A 485 26.84 -0.48 1.24
CA LEU A 485 27.90 -0.65 2.23
C LEU A 485 29.06 -1.39 1.57
N HIS A 486 30.15 -0.68 1.25
CA HIS A 486 31.34 -1.31 0.67
C HIS A 486 32.05 -2.18 1.70
N GLN A 487 32.40 -3.40 1.29
CA GLN A 487 33.05 -4.35 2.17
C GLN A 487 33.83 -5.40 1.39
N PHE A 488 35.09 -5.62 1.76
CA PHE A 488 35.88 -6.77 1.31
C PHE A 488 36.61 -7.49 2.47
N ARG A 489 36.50 -6.96 3.70
CA ARG A 489 36.91 -7.62 4.94
C ARG A 489 35.80 -7.50 5.96
N THR A 490 35.50 -8.59 6.68
CA THR A 490 34.46 -8.59 7.73
C THR A 490 34.72 -7.54 8.80
N ALA A 491 36.00 -7.30 9.14
CA ALA A 491 36.41 -6.30 10.13
C ALA A 491 36.12 -4.83 9.75
N MET A 492 35.82 -4.53 8.48
CA MET A 492 35.47 -3.17 8.05
C MET A 492 34.16 -2.68 8.68
N ILE A 493 33.22 -3.59 8.94
CA ILE A 493 31.94 -3.29 9.58
C ILE A 493 31.85 -4.15 10.84
N SER A 494 32.12 -3.53 11.99
CA SER A 494 32.00 -4.17 13.29
C SER A 494 30.52 -4.29 13.70
N ASP A 495 30.19 -5.42 14.33
CA ASP A 495 28.82 -5.76 14.76
C ASP A 495 27.77 -5.72 13.63
N ARG A 496 28.14 -6.19 12.43
CA ARG A 496 27.30 -6.15 11.23
C ARG A 496 25.93 -6.82 11.39
N ALA A 497 25.78 -7.77 12.30
CA ALA A 497 24.49 -8.41 12.59
C ALA A 497 23.45 -7.43 13.18
N SER A 498 23.90 -6.31 13.76
CA SER A 498 23.03 -5.27 14.33
C SER A 498 22.63 -4.16 13.35
N LEU A 499 22.95 -4.29 12.06
CA LEU A 499 22.48 -3.36 11.03
C LEU A 499 20.95 -3.27 11.05
N ASP A 500 20.45 -2.05 11.22
CA ASP A 500 19.03 -1.75 11.25
C ASP A 500 18.44 -1.84 9.84
N ARG A 501 17.49 -2.76 9.68
CA ARG A 501 16.75 -3.04 8.45
C ARG A 501 15.24 -2.91 8.68
N SER A 502 14.83 -2.36 9.82
CA SER A 502 13.42 -2.17 10.18
C SER A 502 12.77 -0.99 9.44
N ARG A 503 13.58 -0.15 8.79
CA ARG A 503 13.18 1.07 8.08
C ARG A 503 12.97 0.77 6.58
N PRO A 504 11.72 0.54 6.11
CA PRO A 504 11.47 0.18 4.71
C PRO A 504 11.81 1.29 3.72
N GLU A 505 12.00 2.53 4.18
CA GLU A 505 12.42 3.65 3.36
C GLU A 505 13.83 3.49 2.76
N VAL A 506 14.67 2.63 3.35
CA VAL A 506 16.06 2.39 2.92
C VAL A 506 16.29 0.91 2.64
N ALA A 507 16.70 0.58 1.41
CA ALA A 507 17.20 -0.73 1.06
C ALA A 507 18.71 -0.81 1.30
N VAL A 508 19.12 -1.61 2.29
CA VAL A 508 20.53 -1.84 2.61
C VAL A 508 21.11 -2.93 1.71
N LEU A 509 22.22 -2.62 1.05
CA LEU A 509 22.95 -3.53 0.18
C LEU A 509 24.41 -3.66 0.65
N ILE A 510 24.90 -4.88 0.79
CA ILE A 510 26.33 -5.14 1.07
C ILE A 510 27.04 -5.37 -0.27
N HIS A 511 28.10 -4.60 -0.52
CA HIS A 511 28.83 -4.61 -1.78
C HIS A 511 30.23 -5.19 -1.61
N ALA A 512 30.50 -6.30 -2.31
CA ALA A 512 31.79 -6.97 -2.32
C ALA A 512 32.81 -6.17 -3.14
N ASP A 513 33.50 -5.27 -2.45
CA ASP A 513 34.38 -4.25 -3.04
C ASP A 513 35.87 -4.64 -2.98
N GLY A 514 36.18 -5.90 -3.29
CA GLY A 514 37.53 -6.43 -3.22
C GLY A 514 38.04 -6.83 -4.60
N GLN A 515 39.22 -6.35 -4.98
CA GLN A 515 39.86 -6.67 -6.26
C GLN A 515 40.76 -7.92 -6.19
N GLY A 516 41.02 -8.55 -7.34
CA GLY A 516 42.06 -9.56 -7.48
C GLY A 516 41.68 -10.75 -8.36
N GLY A 517 42.43 -11.85 -8.23
CA GLY A 517 42.14 -13.07 -8.97
C GLY A 517 40.78 -13.65 -8.59
N GLN A 518 40.10 -14.30 -9.54
CA GLN A 518 38.72 -14.79 -9.33
C GLN A 518 38.55 -15.72 -8.13
N SER A 519 39.57 -16.52 -7.78
CA SER A 519 39.55 -17.35 -6.57
C SER A 519 39.41 -16.51 -5.29
N ASP A 520 40.15 -15.40 -5.19
CA ASP A 520 40.16 -14.55 -4.00
C ASP A 520 38.87 -13.73 -3.88
N LYS A 521 38.34 -13.27 -5.03
CA LYS A 521 37.05 -12.57 -5.07
C LYS A 521 35.89 -13.47 -4.67
N GLN A 522 35.84 -14.69 -5.21
CA GLN A 522 34.83 -15.69 -4.84
C GLN A 522 34.94 -16.09 -3.37
N ALA A 523 36.16 -16.22 -2.85
CA ALA A 523 36.37 -16.45 -1.42
C ALA A 523 35.90 -15.27 -0.56
N THR A 524 36.13 -14.04 -1.01
CA THR A 524 35.63 -12.81 -0.35
C THR A 524 34.11 -12.81 -0.33
N TRP A 525 33.47 -13.03 -1.48
CA TRP A 525 32.01 -13.12 -1.61
C TRP A 525 31.40 -14.14 -0.65
N ALA A 526 31.90 -15.39 -0.67
CA ALA A 526 31.44 -16.45 0.22
C ALA A 526 31.67 -16.11 1.70
N ASN A 527 32.79 -15.45 2.02
CA ASN A 527 33.10 -15.05 3.39
C ASN A 527 32.16 -13.93 3.89
N LEU A 528 31.83 -12.96 3.05
CA LEU A 528 30.91 -11.89 3.41
C LEU A 528 29.50 -12.43 3.67
N HIS A 529 29.07 -13.50 3.00
CA HIS A 529 27.74 -14.11 3.19
C HIS A 529 27.57 -14.92 4.48
N ARG A 530 28.65 -15.51 5.03
CA ARG A 530 28.56 -16.52 6.11
C ARG A 530 27.76 -16.05 7.34
N ASP A 531 27.98 -14.80 7.75
CA ASP A 531 27.37 -14.19 8.94
C ASP A 531 26.70 -12.86 8.57
N ALA A 532 26.10 -12.80 7.38
CA ALA A 532 25.33 -11.63 6.98
C ALA A 532 23.94 -11.66 7.62
N PRO A 533 23.34 -10.50 7.95
CA PRO A 533 21.93 -10.44 8.26
C PRO A 533 21.09 -11.09 7.14
N THR A 534 19.94 -11.68 7.47
CA THR A 534 18.96 -12.07 6.46
C THR A 534 18.50 -10.83 5.68
N ASP A 535 17.83 -10.98 4.54
CA ASP A 535 17.11 -9.88 3.87
C ASP A 535 17.96 -8.63 3.55
N VAL A 536 19.26 -8.80 3.30
CA VAL A 536 20.12 -7.79 2.67
C VAL A 536 20.27 -8.11 1.20
N TYR A 537 20.40 -7.06 0.39
CA TYR A 537 20.75 -7.20 -1.01
C TYR A 537 22.26 -7.25 -1.17
N TRP A 538 22.70 -7.77 -2.31
CA TRP A 538 24.11 -7.99 -2.54
C TRP A 538 24.58 -7.33 -3.82
N GLY A 539 25.81 -6.82 -3.80
CA GLY A 539 26.44 -6.40 -5.03
C GLY A 539 27.89 -6.77 -5.13
N TRP A 540 28.39 -6.78 -6.35
CA TRP A 540 29.71 -7.24 -6.73
C TRP A 540 30.40 -6.18 -7.58
N LYS A 541 31.62 -5.77 -7.20
CA LYS A 541 32.43 -4.88 -8.04
C LYS A 541 33.33 -5.67 -8.97
N ASN A 542 33.40 -5.30 -10.24
CA ASN A 542 34.39 -5.74 -11.22
C ASN A 542 35.41 -4.61 -11.45
N PHE A 543 36.70 -4.95 -11.45
CA PHE A 543 37.80 -4.02 -11.68
C PHE A 543 38.47 -4.32 -13.02
N TYR A 544 38.54 -3.33 -13.91
CA TYR A 544 39.02 -3.58 -15.29
C TYR A 544 40.48 -4.06 -15.36
N ASP A 545 41.36 -3.49 -14.54
CA ASP A 545 42.81 -3.71 -14.63
C ASP A 545 43.34 -4.61 -13.51
N GLU A 546 42.66 -4.64 -12.36
CA GLU A 546 43.07 -5.39 -11.17
C GLU A 546 42.53 -6.81 -11.12
N ASP A 547 41.39 -7.07 -11.75
CA ASP A 547 40.85 -8.42 -11.87
C ASP A 547 41.45 -9.10 -13.10
N LEU A 548 42.29 -10.11 -12.88
CA LEU A 548 43.00 -10.80 -13.97
C LEU A 548 42.70 -12.31 -13.96
N PRO A 549 41.79 -12.80 -14.83
CA PRO A 549 40.88 -12.04 -15.71
C PRO A 549 39.66 -11.49 -14.96
N MET A 550 39.14 -10.34 -15.38
CA MET A 550 37.83 -9.83 -14.98
C MET A 550 36.72 -10.72 -15.59
N LEU A 551 35.62 -10.91 -14.85
CA LEU A 551 34.47 -11.64 -15.39
C LEU A 551 33.74 -10.81 -16.44
N THR A 552 33.23 -11.48 -17.48
CA THR A 552 32.23 -10.87 -18.38
C THR A 552 30.88 -10.70 -17.66
N PRO A 553 29.91 -9.94 -18.21
CA PRO A 553 28.55 -9.89 -17.69
C PRO A 553 27.93 -11.29 -17.51
N GLU A 554 28.04 -12.17 -18.50
CA GLU A 554 27.51 -13.53 -18.46
C GLU A 554 28.17 -14.35 -17.35
N GLN A 555 29.49 -14.24 -17.21
CA GLN A 555 30.23 -14.95 -16.16
C GLN A 555 29.88 -14.39 -14.77
N THR A 556 29.71 -13.08 -14.63
CA THR A 556 29.28 -12.47 -13.36
C THR A 556 27.92 -13.03 -12.94
N MET A 557 26.96 -13.09 -13.86
CA MET A 557 25.60 -13.57 -13.58
C MET A 557 25.49 -15.08 -13.36
N THR A 558 26.42 -15.87 -13.89
CA THR A 558 26.38 -17.35 -13.80
C THR A 558 27.35 -17.95 -12.79
N ALA A 559 28.48 -17.29 -12.52
CA ALA A 559 29.53 -17.80 -11.65
C ALA A 559 29.52 -17.18 -10.24
N VAL A 560 29.00 -15.96 -10.06
CA VAL A 560 28.81 -15.37 -8.72
C VAL A 560 27.48 -15.87 -8.17
N SER A 561 27.52 -16.55 -7.02
CA SER A 561 26.34 -17.18 -6.42
C SER A 561 26.23 -16.83 -4.93
N PRO A 562 25.11 -16.27 -4.45
CA PRO A 562 23.92 -15.86 -5.23
C PRO A 562 24.24 -14.79 -6.28
N ALA A 563 23.37 -14.65 -7.29
CA ALA A 563 23.56 -13.62 -8.32
C ALA A 563 23.41 -12.23 -7.70
N PRO A 564 24.30 -11.27 -8.01
CA PRO A 564 24.28 -9.94 -7.40
C PRO A 564 23.09 -9.10 -7.88
N ASP A 565 22.53 -8.28 -6.99
CA ASP A 565 21.51 -7.26 -7.26
C ASP A 565 22.10 -5.96 -7.82
N LEU A 566 23.37 -5.66 -7.48
CA LEU A 566 24.16 -4.56 -8.02
C LEU A 566 25.48 -5.09 -8.60
N VAL A 567 25.82 -4.71 -9.83
CA VAL A 567 27.17 -4.92 -10.38
C VAL A 567 27.81 -3.58 -10.69
N THR A 568 28.92 -3.28 -10.02
CA THR A 568 29.67 -2.04 -10.26
C THR A 568 30.92 -2.33 -11.10
N TYR A 569 31.28 -1.42 -12.00
CA TYR A 569 32.52 -1.48 -12.78
C TYR A 569 33.41 -0.28 -12.47
N GLN A 570 34.65 -0.55 -12.09
CA GLN A 570 35.68 0.43 -11.74
C GLN A 570 36.92 0.31 -12.62
#